data_AF-A0A916C0A0-F1
#
_entry.id   AF-A0A916C0A0-F1
#
_cell.length_a   1.000
_cell.length_b   1.000
_cell.length_c   1.000
_cell.angle_alpha   90.00
_cell.angle_beta   90.00
_cell.angle_gamma   90.00
#
_symmetry.space_group_name_H-M   'P 1'
#
loop_
_entity.id
_entity.type
_entity.pdbx_description
1 polymer ?
#
loop_
_entity_poly.entity_id
_entity_poly.type
_entity_poly.pdbx_seq_one_letter_code
_entity_poly.pdbx_strand_id
1 'polypeptide(L)'
;MKQPIAVPQDYRCPLCVNHVDEVFYASILIDQPICEGCQEELFLFEHHKERPADQLIEKMEQLTGLTWDDCRVVLLRDTLETWRTIEHELPQEYLDSVAELGWTQDRAALEAQSKVLWYAQLVEQAETESLPKKTG
;
A
#
# COMPACT_ATOMS: atom_id res chain seq x y z
N MET A 1 -10.37 7.41 1.78
CA MET A 1 -9.32 6.87 0.88
C MET A 1 -8.25 7.91 0.58
N LYS A 2 -7.08 7.53 0.03
CA LYS A 2 -6.06 8.51 -0.41
C LYS A 2 -6.66 9.36 -1.55
N GLN A 3 -6.52 10.68 -1.44
CA GLN A 3 -7.03 11.59 -2.47
C GLN A 3 -6.00 11.76 -3.58
N PRO A 4 -6.43 11.85 -4.86
CA PRO A 4 -5.54 12.20 -5.95
C PRO A 4 -4.87 13.56 -5.73
N ILE A 5 -3.64 13.71 -6.23
CA ILE A 5 -2.87 14.95 -6.18
C ILE A 5 -2.64 15.52 -7.57
N ALA A 6 -2.72 16.85 -7.67
CA ALA A 6 -2.46 17.55 -8.92
C ALA A 6 -0.95 17.58 -9.21
N VAL A 7 -0.58 17.21 -10.43
CA VAL A 7 0.80 17.24 -10.94
C VAL A 7 0.89 18.08 -12.21
N PRO A 8 2.09 18.57 -12.61
CA PRO A 8 2.28 19.24 -13.90
C PRO A 8 1.84 18.37 -15.08
N GLN A 9 1.37 18.99 -16.18
CA GLN A 9 0.84 18.28 -17.36
C GLN A 9 1.82 17.25 -17.97
N ASP A 10 3.13 17.53 -17.91
CA ASP A 10 4.17 16.64 -18.43
C ASP A 10 4.85 15.79 -17.35
N TYR A 11 4.26 15.73 -16.15
CA TYR A 11 4.77 14.89 -15.08
C TYR A 11 4.80 13.41 -15.52
N ARG A 12 5.82 12.69 -15.08
CA ARG A 12 5.99 11.26 -15.32
C ARG A 12 6.26 10.58 -14.00
N CYS A 13 5.53 9.49 -13.76
CA CYS A 13 5.73 8.65 -12.58
C CYS A 13 7.21 8.21 -12.51
N PRO A 14 7.89 8.36 -11.36
CA PRO A 14 9.29 7.95 -11.24
C PRO A 14 9.46 6.42 -11.21
N LEU A 15 8.40 5.68 -10.88
CA LEU A 15 8.44 4.21 -10.76
C LEU A 15 8.21 3.46 -12.07
N CYS A 16 7.51 4.04 -13.04
CA CYS A 16 7.20 3.36 -14.30
C CYS A 16 7.45 4.24 -15.52
N VAL A 17 7.64 3.60 -16.67
CA VAL A 17 7.57 4.26 -17.98
C VAL A 17 6.35 3.80 -18.80
N ASN A 18 5.60 2.83 -18.27
CA ASN A 18 4.62 2.06 -19.03
C ASN A 18 3.18 2.51 -18.77
N HIS A 19 2.83 2.84 -17.53
CA HIS A 19 1.46 3.28 -17.23
C HIS A 19 1.22 4.66 -17.83
N VAL A 20 0.12 4.78 -18.58
CA VAL A 20 -0.37 6.04 -19.15
C VAL A 20 -1.54 6.48 -18.28
N ASP A 21 -1.21 6.98 -17.09
CA ASP A 21 -2.19 7.40 -16.10
C ASP A 21 -2.23 8.92 -15.97
N GLU A 22 -3.44 9.44 -15.73
CA GLU A 22 -3.67 10.86 -15.45
C GLU A 22 -3.89 11.12 -13.95
N VAL A 23 -4.00 10.06 -13.15
CA VAL A 23 -4.27 10.10 -11.72
C VAL A 23 -3.00 9.74 -10.94
N PHE A 24 -2.66 10.58 -9.96
CA PHE A 24 -1.44 10.46 -9.15
C PHE A 24 -1.78 10.53 -7.68
N TYR A 25 -1.01 9.81 -6.86
CA TYR A 25 -1.13 9.77 -5.41
C TYR A 25 0.22 10.05 -4.75
N ALA A 26 0.20 10.58 -3.53
CA ALA A 26 1.41 10.71 -2.73
C ALA A 26 1.94 9.32 -2.34
N SER A 27 3.21 9.05 -2.66
CA SER A 27 3.87 7.82 -2.22
C SER A 27 4.27 7.92 -0.74
N ILE A 28 4.18 6.80 -0.02
CA ILE A 28 4.71 6.68 1.34
C ILE A 28 6.20 6.31 1.36
N LEU A 29 6.74 5.84 0.24
CA LEU A 29 8.11 5.35 0.12
C LEU A 29 9.09 6.40 -0.42
N ILE A 30 8.62 7.26 -1.32
CA ILE A 30 9.44 8.29 -1.96
C ILE A 30 8.75 9.66 -1.84
N ASP A 31 9.54 10.73 -1.79
CA ASP A 31 9.03 12.11 -1.72
C ASP A 31 8.57 12.64 -3.09
N GLN A 32 7.85 11.81 -3.84
CA GLN A 32 7.33 12.11 -5.18
C GLN A 32 5.98 11.42 -5.41
N PRO A 33 5.07 12.05 -6.17
CA PRO A 33 3.85 11.40 -6.65
C PRO A 33 4.13 10.13 -7.45
N ILE A 34 3.26 9.13 -7.32
CA ILE A 34 3.26 7.95 -8.21
C ILE A 34 1.89 7.80 -8.87
N CYS A 35 1.85 7.21 -10.05
CA CYS A 35 0.59 7.01 -10.75
C CYS A 35 -0.28 5.94 -10.09
N GLU A 36 -1.57 5.97 -10.39
CA GLU A 36 -2.55 4.98 -9.92
C GLU A 36 -2.12 3.54 -10.20
N GLY A 37 -1.67 3.22 -11.42
CA GLY A 37 -1.22 1.87 -11.76
C GLY A 37 -0.07 1.38 -10.89
N CYS A 38 0.93 2.23 -10.61
CA CYS A 38 2.02 1.90 -9.70
C CYS A 38 1.54 1.71 -8.25
N GLN A 39 0.58 2.54 -7.81
CA GLN A 39 0.00 2.43 -6.46
C GLN A 39 -0.75 1.10 -6.30
N GLU A 40 -1.53 0.69 -7.30
CA GLU A 40 -2.24 -0.60 -7.32
C GLU A 40 -1.30 -1.79 -7.36
N GLU A 41 -0.27 -1.76 -8.21
CA GLU A 41 0.74 -2.81 -8.29
C GLU A 41 1.50 -2.97 -6.97
N LEU A 42 1.90 -1.87 -6.33
CA LEU A 42 2.53 -1.92 -5.00
C LEU A 42 1.61 -2.53 -3.95
N PHE A 43 0.32 -2.18 -3.96
CA PHE A 43 -0.66 -2.77 -3.06
C PHE A 43 -0.85 -4.28 -3.30
N LEU A 44 -0.74 -4.76 -4.54
CA LEU A 44 -0.77 -6.20 -4.82
C LEU A 44 0.53 -6.88 -4.34
N PHE A 45 1.67 -6.24 -4.59
CA PHE A 45 2.98 -6.78 -4.25
C PHE A 45 3.24 -6.85 -2.75
N GLU A 46 2.69 -5.94 -1.93
CA GLU A 46 2.94 -5.97 -0.48
C GLU A 46 2.49 -7.29 0.21
N HIS A 47 1.52 -7.99 -0.38
CA HIS A 47 1.06 -9.31 0.10
C HIS A 47 1.95 -10.47 -0.37
N HIS A 48 2.90 -10.23 -1.28
CA HIS A 48 3.86 -11.23 -1.73
C HIS A 48 5.01 -11.34 -0.72
N LYS A 49 5.23 -12.55 -0.22
CA LYS A 49 6.34 -12.84 0.69
C LYS A 49 7.71 -12.76 0.01
N GLU A 50 7.78 -13.15 -1.25
CA GLU A 50 9.02 -13.10 -2.04
C GLU A 50 9.11 -11.78 -2.80
N ARG A 51 10.33 -11.28 -3.02
CA ARG A 51 10.58 -10.11 -3.86
C ARG A 51 10.05 -10.34 -5.28
N PRO A 52 9.07 -9.54 -5.76
CA PRO A 52 8.59 -9.65 -7.13
C PRO A 52 9.71 -9.41 -8.13
N ALA A 53 9.75 -10.19 -9.21
CA ALA A 53 10.67 -9.99 -10.33
C ALA A 53 10.10 -8.92 -11.28
N ASP A 54 10.01 -7.68 -10.80
CA ASP A 54 9.37 -6.57 -11.51
C ASP A 54 10.26 -5.31 -11.54
N GLN A 55 10.21 -4.58 -12.65
CA GLN A 55 10.97 -3.34 -12.84
C GLN A 55 10.53 -2.21 -11.90
N LEU A 56 9.25 -2.19 -11.50
CA LEU A 56 8.73 -1.26 -10.52
C LEU A 56 9.48 -1.44 -9.20
N ILE A 57 9.63 -2.69 -8.74
CA ILE A 57 10.34 -3.01 -7.50
C ILE A 57 11.81 -2.64 -7.59
N GLU A 58 12.47 -2.94 -8.71
CA GLU A 58 13.87 -2.55 -8.94
C GLU A 58 14.08 -1.03 -8.84
N LYS A 59 13.21 -0.24 -9.48
CA LYS A 59 13.28 1.22 -9.43
C LYS A 59 12.98 1.77 -8.05
N MET A 60 12.01 1.19 -7.35
CA MET A 60 11.65 1.57 -5.99
C MET A 60 12.83 1.37 -5.02
N GLU A 61 13.50 0.22 -5.07
CA GLU A 61 14.71 -0.03 -4.26
C GLU A 61 15.84 0.96 -4.61
N GLN A 62 16.01 1.28 -5.90
CA GLN A 62 17.01 2.27 -6.34
C GLN A 62 16.73 3.69 -5.82
N LEU A 63 15.46 4.12 -5.84
CA LEU A 63 15.07 5.47 -5.43
C LEU A 63 15.08 5.65 -3.91
N THR A 64 14.70 4.61 -3.17
CA THR A 64 14.62 4.64 -1.69
C THR A 64 15.95 4.28 -1.03
N GLY A 65 16.79 3.48 -1.71
CA GLY A 65 17.96 2.83 -1.10
C GLY A 65 17.60 1.71 -0.12
N LEU A 66 16.32 1.35 -0.01
CA LEU A 66 15.81 0.29 0.84
C LEU A 66 15.75 -1.03 0.07
N THR A 67 15.82 -2.14 0.80
CA THR A 67 15.51 -3.46 0.23
C THR A 67 13.99 -3.61 0.03
N TRP A 68 13.58 -4.57 -0.81
CA TRP A 68 12.17 -4.93 -0.96
C TRP A 68 11.54 -5.29 0.40
N ASP A 69 12.23 -6.04 1.25
CA ASP A 69 11.70 -6.46 2.55
C ASP A 69 11.43 -5.23 3.44
N ASP A 70 12.32 -4.24 3.44
CA ASP A 70 12.13 -2.96 4.14
C ASP A 70 10.98 -2.14 3.54
N CYS A 71 10.92 -2.04 2.21
CA CYS A 71 9.83 -1.33 1.52
C CYS A 71 8.48 -1.98 1.84
N ARG A 72 8.41 -3.31 1.83
CA ARG A 72 7.21 -4.09 2.14
C ARG A 72 6.72 -3.85 3.56
N VAL A 73 7.64 -3.74 4.55
CA VAL A 73 7.27 -3.35 5.92
C VAL A 73 6.60 -1.97 5.94
N VAL A 74 7.16 -0.99 5.22
CA VAL A 74 6.58 0.36 5.17
C VAL A 74 5.19 0.36 4.52
N LEU A 75 5.03 -0.34 3.39
CA LEU A 75 3.74 -0.49 2.70
C LEU A 75 2.68 -1.14 3.60
N LEU A 76 3.01 -2.28 4.22
CA LEU A 76 2.08 -2.98 5.12
C LEU A 76 1.69 -2.14 6.34
N ARG A 77 2.61 -1.32 6.88
CA ARG A 77 2.31 -0.40 8.00
C ARG A 77 1.36 0.71 7.58
N ASP A 78 1.54 1.29 6.38
CA ASP A 78 0.64 2.31 5.83
C ASP A 78 -0.77 1.74 5.60
N THR A 79 -0.86 0.53 5.05
CA THR A 79 -2.13 -0.17 4.86
C THR A 79 -2.79 -0.52 6.20
N LEU A 80 -2.03 -0.97 7.20
CA LEU A 80 -2.54 -1.21 8.55
C LEU A 80 -3.14 0.06 9.18
N GLU A 81 -2.45 1.19 9.06
CA GLU A 81 -2.94 2.46 9.63
C GLU A 81 -4.21 2.95 8.93
N THR A 82 -4.30 2.74 7.62
CA THR A 82 -5.54 2.97 6.87
C THR A 82 -6.70 2.15 7.42
N TRP A 83 -6.48 0.85 7.68
CA TRP A 83 -7.52 -0.01 8.25
C TRP A 83 -7.88 0.34 9.68
N ARG A 84 -6.94 0.80 10.51
CA ARG A 84 -7.23 1.31 11.87
C ARG A 84 -8.13 2.53 11.83
N THR A 85 -7.89 3.44 10.90
CA THR A 85 -8.76 4.60 10.69
C THR A 85 -10.16 4.16 10.29
N ILE A 86 -10.28 3.20 9.36
CA ILE A 86 -11.58 2.65 8.93
C ILE A 86 -12.30 1.94 10.09
N GLU A 87 -11.60 1.12 10.88
CA GLU A 87 -12.16 0.43 12.05
C GLU A 87 -12.71 1.43 13.08
N HIS A 88 -11.99 2.52 13.33
CA HIS A 88 -12.37 3.51 14.33
C HIS A 88 -13.51 4.42 13.88
N GLU A 89 -13.46 4.90 12.63
CA GLU A 89 -14.33 5.97 12.15
C GLU A 89 -15.49 5.47 11.28
N LEU A 90 -15.34 4.31 10.64
CA LEU A 90 -16.27 3.78 9.63
C LEU A 90 -16.74 4.88 8.65
N PRO A 91 -15.80 5.50 7.91
CA PRO A 91 -16.12 6.65 7.07
C PRO A 91 -17.22 6.32 6.06
N GLN A 92 -18.09 7.29 5.76
CA GLN A 92 -19.26 7.07 4.90
C GLN A 92 -18.86 6.51 3.53
N GLU A 93 -17.73 6.97 2.97
CA GLU A 93 -17.15 6.46 1.72
C GLU A 93 -16.93 4.93 1.74
N TYR A 94 -16.43 4.40 2.86
CA TYR A 94 -16.27 2.96 3.06
C TYR A 94 -17.63 2.26 3.19
N LEU A 95 -18.55 2.82 4.00
CA LEU A 95 -19.89 2.27 4.18
C LEU A 95 -20.67 2.20 2.87
N ASP A 96 -20.56 3.22 2.03
CA ASP A 96 -21.17 3.27 0.70
C ASP A 96 -20.59 2.15 -0.18
N SER A 97 -19.26 2.01 -0.24
CA SER A 97 -18.60 0.98 -1.05
C SER A 97 -19.00 -0.46 -0.66
N VAL A 98 -19.17 -0.75 0.63
CA VAL A 98 -19.57 -2.09 1.09
C VAL A 98 -21.08 -2.30 1.07
N ALA A 99 -21.88 -1.24 1.10
CA ALA A 99 -23.33 -1.31 0.92
C ALA A 99 -23.68 -1.80 -0.50
N GLU A 100 -22.91 -1.42 -1.51
CA GLU A 100 -23.02 -1.97 -2.88
C GLU A 100 -22.80 -3.49 -2.93
N LEU A 101 -22.03 -4.03 -1.98
CA LEU A 101 -21.80 -5.46 -1.80
C LEU A 101 -22.89 -6.14 -0.94
N GLY A 102 -23.92 -5.39 -0.52
CA GLY A 102 -25.01 -5.85 0.33
C GLY A 102 -24.62 -6.02 1.80
N TRP A 103 -23.57 -5.34 2.27
CA TRP A 103 -23.14 -5.45 3.67
C TRP A 103 -23.95 -4.52 4.58
N THR A 104 -24.22 -5.00 5.79
CA THR A 104 -24.71 -4.15 6.88
C THR A 104 -23.54 -3.39 7.50
N GLN A 105 -23.83 -2.31 8.22
CA GLN A 105 -22.82 -1.58 8.99
C GLN A 105 -22.10 -2.48 10.01
N ASP A 106 -22.83 -3.37 10.71
CA ASP A 106 -22.22 -4.33 11.65
C ASP A 106 -21.24 -5.28 10.96
N ARG A 107 -21.58 -5.76 9.74
CA ARG A 107 -20.66 -6.59 8.95
C ARG A 107 -19.44 -5.80 8.50
N ALA A 108 -19.62 -4.55 8.08
CA ALA A 108 -18.52 -3.66 7.70
C ALA A 108 -17.55 -3.41 8.87
N ALA A 109 -18.07 -3.19 10.07
CA ALA A 109 -17.27 -3.05 11.28
C ALA A 109 -16.47 -4.32 11.60
N LEU A 110 -17.09 -5.49 11.51
CA LEU A 110 -16.41 -6.78 11.73
C LEU A 110 -15.31 -7.03 10.68
N GLU A 111 -15.54 -6.67 9.42
CA GLU A 111 -14.50 -6.77 8.39
C GLU A 111 -13.34 -5.83 8.69
N ALA A 112 -13.60 -4.56 9.01
CA ALA A 112 -12.55 -3.60 9.31
C ALA A 112 -11.66 -4.07 10.48
N GLN A 113 -12.28 -4.56 11.56
CA GLN A 113 -11.55 -5.18 12.68
C GLN A 113 -10.72 -6.39 12.24
N SER A 114 -11.31 -7.27 11.42
CA SER A 114 -10.61 -8.47 10.91
C SER A 114 -9.39 -8.10 10.04
N LYS A 115 -9.51 -7.03 9.25
CA LYS A 115 -8.40 -6.50 8.44
C LYS A 115 -7.30 -5.91 9.29
N VAL A 116 -7.62 -5.16 10.35
CA VAL A 116 -6.62 -4.64 11.29
C VAL A 116 -5.80 -5.78 11.90
N LEU A 117 -6.47 -6.84 12.36
CA LEU A 117 -5.79 -8.01 12.94
C LEU A 117 -4.89 -8.72 11.92
N TRP A 118 -5.39 -8.90 10.69
CA TRP A 118 -4.64 -9.57 9.63
C TRP A 118 -3.40 -8.77 9.20
N TYR A 119 -3.55 -7.47 8.96
CA TYR A 119 -2.42 -6.62 8.59
C TYR A 119 -1.40 -6.47 9.73
N ALA A 120 -1.83 -6.45 11.00
CA ALA A 120 -0.92 -6.44 12.13
C ALA A 120 -0.01 -7.69 12.15
N GLN A 121 -0.57 -8.87 11.84
CA GLN A 121 0.21 -10.10 11.73
C GLN A 121 1.19 -10.07 10.54
N LEU A 122 0.76 -9.53 9.39
CA LEU A 122 1.63 -9.38 8.22
C LEU A 122 2.81 -8.45 8.48
N VAL A 123 2.58 -7.33 9.18
CA VAL A 123 3.64 -6.40 9.58
C VAL A 123 4.64 -7.11 10.50
N GLU A 124 4.19 -7.79 11.55
CA GLU A 124 5.07 -8.52 12.47
C GLU A 124 5.92 -9.58 11.74
N GLN A 125 5.31 -10.31 10.81
CA GLN A 125 6.00 -11.29 9.99
C GLN A 125 7.07 -10.63 9.08
N ALA A 126 6.69 -9.57 8.36
CA ALA A 126 7.60 -8.86 7.45
C ALA A 126 8.77 -8.22 8.20
N GLU A 127 8.53 -7.65 9.38
CA GLU A 127 9.58 -7.09 10.25
C GLU A 127 10.58 -8.16 10.68
N THR A 128 10.10 -9.35 11.03
CA THR A 128 10.96 -10.49 11.38
C THR A 128 11.80 -10.96 10.20
N GLU A 129 11.23 -10.90 8.99
CA GLU A 129 11.90 -11.28 7.73
C GLU A 129 12.97 -10.26 7.32
N SER A 130 12.74 -8.96 7.56
CA SER A 130 13.69 -7.88 7.20
C SER A 130 14.92 -7.78 8.12
N LEU A 131 14.87 -8.37 9.32
CA LEU A 131 16.02 -8.34 10.23
C LEU A 131 17.24 -9.03 9.57
N PRO A 132 18.45 -8.41 9.64
CA PRO A 132 19.64 -9.00 9.07
C PRO A 132 19.85 -10.38 9.70
N LYS A 133 19.79 -11.43 8.88
CA LYS A 133 20.11 -12.79 9.32
C LYS A 133 21.53 -12.76 9.85
N LYS A 134 21.68 -12.86 11.18
CA LYS A 134 22.99 -12.98 11.81
C LYS A 134 23.70 -14.16 11.14
N THR A 135 24.68 -13.86 10.29
CA THR A 135 25.62 -14.85 9.78
C THR A 135 26.39 -15.37 10.99
N GLY A 136 25.99 -16.54 11.47
CA GLY A 136 26.78 -17.34 12.40
C GLY A 136 27.91 -18.06 11.67
#